data_AF-A0A818UBX0-F1
#
_entry.id   AF-A0A818UBX0-F1
#
_cell.length_a   1.000
_cell.length_b   1.000
_cell.length_c   1.000
_cell.angle_alpha   90.00
_cell.angle_beta   90.00
_cell.angle_gamma   90.00
#
_symmetry.space_group_name_H-M   'P 1'
#
loop_
_entity.id
_entity.type
_entity.pdbx_description
1 polymer ?
#
loop_
_entity_poly.entity_id
_entity_poly.type
_entity_poly.pdbx_seq_one_letter_code
_entity_poly.pdbx_strand_id
1 'polypeptide(L)'
;MKSINHRKKAYALVRRYADQFARIECRLVANLDFAKHHGMKPNINIQEELSRGGFFSIHSASWDAEQSLVAKIILDPMAHPDVAYLEAHFHRTVAKLNIERTVPLQYLYEEDNSKLLILLPRYSSNLHAYLCDHMTDITMDKAIQIVFDITRVVAHMHTYKLVHRDIKDFGTCQNGVENSTVIESRPFAPELSVDNIHDFTYKGSGADVYALDVPMYVVTPKPTYYPITQPITQAHIDALINIPKSYFDLMRRCLLTEVESRPTVSEMVKELEIIADQIANSKPCLMCLDRARYSRCLPCRYKILCNICFSGIRRRATAAQSPQCIILLANNHKYNRRCRC
;
A
#
# COMPACT_ATOMS: atom_id res chain seq x y z
N MET A 1 -14.55 -36.93 -8.94
CA MET A 1 -13.50 -35.98 -8.48
C MET A 1 -12.14 -36.49 -8.96
N LYS A 2 -11.41 -35.76 -9.83
CA LYS A 2 -10.01 -36.13 -10.16
C LYS A 2 -9.19 -36.14 -8.86
N SER A 3 -8.40 -37.20 -8.61
CA SER A 3 -7.69 -37.35 -7.33
C SER A 3 -6.70 -36.19 -7.10
N ILE A 4 -6.49 -35.81 -5.84
CA ILE A 4 -5.54 -34.75 -5.43
C ILE A 4 -4.16 -34.94 -6.09
N ASN A 5 -3.72 -36.18 -6.28
CA ASN A 5 -2.48 -36.52 -6.97
C ASN A 5 -2.45 -36.08 -8.43
N HIS A 6 -3.56 -36.18 -9.17
CA HIS A 6 -3.62 -35.69 -10.55
C HIS A 6 -3.50 -34.16 -10.62
N ARG A 7 -4.13 -33.43 -9.68
CA ARG A 7 -4.01 -31.97 -9.60
C ARG A 7 -2.58 -31.54 -9.26
N LYS A 8 -1.91 -32.23 -8.32
CA LYS A 8 -0.51 -31.98 -7.98
C LYS A 8 0.42 -32.21 -9.16
N LYS A 9 0.24 -33.31 -9.91
CA LYS A 9 1.02 -33.61 -11.12
C LYS A 9 0.78 -32.57 -12.22
N ALA A 10 -0.47 -32.20 -12.48
CA ALA A 10 -0.80 -31.16 -13.44
C ALA A 10 -0.21 -29.80 -13.05
N TYR A 11 -0.31 -29.42 -11.78
CA TYR A 11 0.32 -28.19 -11.27
C TYR A 11 1.83 -28.21 -11.45
N ALA A 12 2.51 -29.30 -11.08
CA ALA A 12 3.96 -29.43 -11.26
C ALA A 12 4.37 -29.32 -12.74
N LEU A 13 3.58 -29.90 -13.64
CA LEU A 13 3.81 -29.82 -15.09
C LEU A 13 3.61 -28.39 -15.60
N VAL A 14 2.47 -27.75 -15.29
CA VAL A 14 2.19 -26.38 -15.72
C VAL A 14 3.23 -25.41 -15.15
N ARG A 15 3.61 -25.59 -13.89
CA ARG A 15 4.66 -24.81 -13.22
C ARG A 15 5.99 -24.87 -13.97
N ARG A 16 6.38 -26.04 -14.48
CA ARG A 16 7.62 -26.20 -15.26
C ARG A 16 7.66 -25.34 -16.52
N TYR A 17 6.51 -25.00 -17.08
CA TYR A 17 6.37 -24.27 -18.34
C TYR A 17 5.75 -22.88 -18.17
N ALA A 18 5.56 -22.41 -16.93
CA ALA A 18 4.87 -21.15 -16.64
C ALA A 18 5.51 -19.97 -17.37
N ASP A 19 6.84 -19.86 -17.32
CA ASP A 19 7.60 -18.78 -17.95
C ASP A 19 7.45 -18.80 -19.48
N GLN A 20 7.48 -20.01 -20.08
CA GLN A 20 7.30 -20.17 -21.52
C GLN A 20 5.88 -19.77 -21.96
N PHE A 21 4.87 -20.13 -21.18
CA PHE A 21 3.50 -19.71 -21.44
C PHE A 21 3.33 -18.20 -21.28
N ALA A 22 3.87 -17.60 -20.22
CA ALA A 22 3.85 -16.16 -20.02
C ALA A 22 4.52 -15.43 -21.18
N ARG A 23 5.67 -15.95 -21.64
CA ARG A 23 6.39 -15.41 -22.80
C ARG A 23 5.55 -15.46 -24.07
N ILE A 24 5.06 -16.64 -24.46
CA ILE A 24 4.22 -16.81 -25.66
C ILE A 24 2.99 -15.91 -25.61
N GLU A 25 2.29 -15.89 -24.47
CA GLU A 25 1.08 -15.11 -24.30
C GLU A 25 1.35 -13.60 -24.44
N CYS A 26 2.39 -13.10 -23.79
CA CYS A 26 2.75 -11.68 -23.84
C CYS A 26 3.26 -11.25 -25.22
N ARG A 27 3.96 -12.13 -25.95
CA ARG A 27 4.35 -11.88 -27.35
C ARG A 27 3.16 -11.75 -28.28
N LEU A 28 2.17 -12.63 -28.13
CA LEU A 28 0.95 -12.54 -28.92
C LEU A 28 0.24 -11.21 -28.67
N VAL A 29 0.16 -10.77 -27.42
CA VAL A 29 -0.42 -9.46 -27.08
C VAL A 29 0.41 -8.31 -27.61
N ALA A 30 1.74 -8.34 -27.46
CA ALA A 30 2.60 -7.29 -28.00
C ALA A 30 2.44 -7.13 -29.53
N ASN A 31 2.27 -8.24 -30.26
CA ASN A 31 1.98 -8.20 -31.69
C ASN A 31 0.60 -7.62 -32.01
N LEU A 32 -0.42 -7.93 -31.19
CA LEU A 32 -1.75 -7.33 -31.34
C LEU A 32 -1.73 -5.82 -31.07
N ASP A 33 -1.01 -5.37 -30.04
CA ASP A 33 -0.84 -3.96 -29.72
C ASP A 33 -0.05 -3.24 -30.82
N PHE A 34 1.03 -3.84 -31.33
CA PHE A 34 1.78 -3.31 -32.46
C PHE A 34 0.91 -3.16 -33.72
N ALA A 35 0.06 -4.14 -34.02
CA ALA A 35 -0.89 -4.06 -35.13
C ALA A 35 -1.97 -2.99 -34.90
N LYS A 36 -2.45 -2.84 -33.66
CA LYS A 36 -3.40 -1.79 -33.25
C LYS A 36 -2.83 -0.39 -33.47
N HIS A 37 -1.52 -0.22 -33.30
CA HIS A 37 -0.79 1.02 -33.56
C HIS A 37 -0.17 1.07 -34.98
N HIS A 38 -0.77 0.37 -35.95
CA HIS A 38 -0.39 0.42 -37.36
C HIS A 38 1.09 0.11 -37.65
N GLY A 39 1.71 -0.72 -36.80
CA GLY A 39 3.13 -1.06 -36.91
C GLY A 39 4.09 0.07 -36.51
N MET A 40 3.60 1.12 -35.85
CA MET A 40 4.45 2.15 -35.27
C MET A 40 5.04 1.66 -33.94
N LYS A 41 6.30 2.02 -33.68
CA LYS A 41 6.98 1.72 -32.41
C LYS A 41 6.62 2.77 -31.36
N PRO A 42 6.53 2.42 -30.07
CA PRO A 42 6.39 3.41 -29.01
C PRO A 42 7.65 4.28 -28.94
N ASN A 43 7.46 5.57 -28.64
CA ASN A 43 8.55 6.51 -28.40
C ASN A 43 8.85 6.55 -26.90
N ILE A 44 10.08 6.20 -26.52
CA ILE A 44 10.52 6.14 -25.12
C ILE A 44 11.62 7.18 -24.91
N ASN A 45 11.39 8.09 -23.97
CA ASN A 45 12.38 9.09 -23.60
C ASN A 45 13.36 8.51 -22.56
N ILE A 46 14.42 7.84 -23.03
CA ILE A 46 15.45 7.22 -22.19
C ILE A 46 16.23 8.25 -21.33
N GLN A 47 16.20 9.53 -21.70
CA GLN A 47 16.82 10.60 -20.92
C GLN A 47 15.97 11.04 -19.71
N GLU A 48 14.68 10.71 -19.70
CA GLU A 48 13.73 11.05 -18.64
C GLU A 48 13.37 9.79 -17.83
N GLU A 49 14.34 9.32 -17.04
CA GLU A 49 14.11 8.26 -16.04
C GLU A 49 13.31 8.82 -14.87
N LEU A 50 12.08 8.35 -14.71
CA LEU A 50 11.15 8.79 -13.67
C LEU A 50 11.41 8.06 -12.34
N SER A 51 11.84 6.80 -12.42
CA SER A 51 12.10 5.96 -11.25
C SER A 51 12.94 4.75 -11.62
N ARG A 52 13.68 4.21 -10.64
CA ARG A 52 14.48 3.00 -10.78
C ARG A 52 14.31 2.11 -9.55
N GLY A 53 13.95 0.86 -9.79
CA GLY A 53 13.94 -0.21 -8.79
C GLY A 53 15.06 -1.21 -9.02
N GLY A 54 15.03 -2.33 -8.30
CA GLY A 54 16.07 -3.37 -8.42
C GLY A 54 16.10 -4.08 -9.78
N PHE A 55 14.95 -4.28 -10.41
CA PHE A 55 14.82 -5.01 -11.68
C PHE A 55 14.43 -4.15 -12.87
N PHE A 56 13.83 -2.98 -12.62
CA PHE A 56 13.21 -2.17 -13.67
C PHE A 56 13.59 -0.70 -13.52
N SER A 57 13.71 -0.01 -14.65
CA SER A 57 13.63 1.45 -14.76
C SER A 57 12.31 1.86 -15.39
N ILE A 58 11.80 3.02 -15.00
CA ILE A 58 10.56 3.61 -15.50
C ILE A 58 10.93 4.88 -16.26
N HIS A 59 10.52 4.95 -17.51
CA HIS A 59 10.80 6.07 -18.42
C HIS A 59 9.50 6.67 -18.94
N SER A 60 9.52 7.94 -19.29
CA SER A 60 8.43 8.57 -20.02
C SER A 60 8.25 7.92 -21.39
N ALA A 61 7.00 7.71 -21.81
CA ALA A 61 6.69 7.10 -23.09
C ALA A 61 5.44 7.70 -23.75
N SER A 62 5.37 7.54 -25.07
CA SER A 62 4.18 7.80 -25.87
C SER A 62 4.04 6.72 -26.94
N TRP A 63 2.82 6.46 -27.40
CA TRP A 63 2.58 5.56 -28.52
C TRP A 63 1.44 6.09 -29.38
N ASP A 64 1.78 6.53 -30.60
CA ASP A 64 0.83 7.15 -31.52
C ASP A 64 0.16 8.39 -30.87
N ALA A 65 -1.17 8.41 -30.76
CA ALA A 65 -1.92 9.48 -30.09
C ALA A 65 -1.83 9.45 -28.55
N GLU A 66 -1.35 8.35 -27.95
CA GLU A 66 -1.27 8.18 -26.49
C GLU A 66 0.00 8.84 -25.95
N GLN A 67 -0.14 10.02 -25.34
CA GLN A 67 0.99 10.84 -24.87
C GLN A 67 1.29 10.66 -23.37
N SER A 68 0.41 9.99 -22.62
CA SER A 68 0.53 9.86 -21.16
C SER A 68 0.83 8.41 -20.75
N LEU A 69 1.96 7.89 -21.25
CA LEU A 69 2.43 6.55 -20.90
C LEU A 69 3.76 6.60 -20.15
N VAL A 70 4.04 5.50 -19.46
CA VAL A 70 5.38 5.18 -18.96
C VAL A 70 5.80 3.81 -19.45
N ALA A 71 7.07 3.68 -19.81
CA ALA A 71 7.69 2.42 -20.17
C ALA A 71 8.45 1.86 -18.98
N LYS A 72 8.07 0.65 -18.55
CA LYS A 72 8.78 -0.12 -17.55
C LYS A 72 9.70 -1.10 -18.27
N ILE A 73 11.00 -0.92 -18.07
CA ILE A 73 12.08 -1.58 -18.82
C ILE A 73 12.96 -2.36 -17.84
N ILE A 74 13.23 -3.62 -18.13
CA ILE A 74 14.13 -4.46 -17.32
C ILE A 74 15.57 -3.93 -17.39
N LEU A 75 16.25 -3.86 -16.25
CA LEU A 75 17.63 -3.33 -16.16
C LEU A 75 18.68 -4.32 -16.68
N ASP A 76 18.50 -5.61 -16.40
CA ASP A 76 19.39 -6.68 -16.85
C ASP A 76 18.59 -7.83 -17.50
N PRO A 77 18.22 -7.69 -18.78
CA PRO A 77 17.51 -8.73 -19.52
C PRO A 77 18.35 -10.00 -19.73
N MET A 78 19.69 -9.92 -19.64
CA MET A 78 20.55 -11.09 -19.86
C MET A 78 20.56 -12.00 -18.63
N ALA A 79 20.63 -11.43 -17.43
CA ALA A 79 20.52 -12.20 -16.19
C ALA A 79 19.10 -12.77 -16.00
N HIS A 80 18.07 -12.07 -16.48
CA HIS A 80 16.68 -12.37 -16.17
C HIS A 80 15.72 -12.23 -17.37
N PRO A 81 15.89 -13.03 -18.44
CA PRO A 81 15.19 -12.84 -19.71
C PRO A 81 13.66 -12.97 -19.63
N ASP A 82 13.15 -13.70 -18.63
CA ASP A 82 11.72 -13.95 -18.46
C ASP A 82 11.02 -13.02 -17.47
N VAL A 83 11.75 -12.22 -16.70
CA VAL A 83 11.16 -11.41 -15.63
C VAL A 83 10.18 -10.37 -16.17
N ALA A 84 10.48 -9.74 -17.30
CA ALA A 84 9.55 -8.81 -17.95
C ALA A 84 8.26 -9.50 -18.42
N TYR A 85 8.35 -10.73 -18.94
CA TYR A 85 7.20 -11.50 -19.41
C TYR A 85 6.31 -11.98 -18.26
N LEU A 86 6.92 -12.45 -17.17
CA LEU A 86 6.19 -12.82 -15.95
C LEU A 86 5.47 -11.61 -15.36
N GLU A 87 6.16 -10.49 -15.22
CA GLU A 87 5.59 -9.22 -14.75
C GLU A 87 4.40 -8.77 -15.61
N ALA A 88 4.55 -8.78 -16.93
CA ALA A 88 3.48 -8.46 -17.87
C ALA A 88 2.30 -9.43 -17.76
N HIS A 89 2.55 -10.74 -17.67
CA HIS A 89 1.52 -11.76 -17.49
C HIS A 89 0.69 -11.51 -16.22
N PHE A 90 1.36 -11.13 -15.13
CA PHE A 90 0.68 -10.80 -13.88
C PHE A 90 -0.14 -9.52 -13.97
N HIS A 91 0.41 -8.44 -14.52
CA HIS A 91 -0.36 -7.21 -14.75
C HIS A 91 -1.60 -7.48 -15.61
N ARG A 92 -1.48 -8.33 -16.63
CA ARG A 92 -2.64 -8.76 -17.46
C ARG A 92 -3.64 -9.55 -16.67
N THR A 93 -3.20 -10.47 -15.82
CA THR A 93 -4.08 -11.25 -14.96
C THR A 93 -4.86 -10.34 -14.02
N VAL A 94 -4.19 -9.39 -13.35
CA VAL A 94 -4.84 -8.40 -12.47
C VAL A 94 -5.80 -7.50 -13.25
N ALA A 95 -5.41 -7.01 -14.43
CA ALA A 95 -6.28 -6.18 -15.27
C ALA A 95 -7.55 -6.91 -15.73
N LYS A 96 -7.45 -8.20 -16.09
CA LYS A 96 -8.62 -9.04 -16.45
C LYS A 96 -9.57 -9.28 -15.28
N LEU A 97 -9.08 -9.22 -14.04
CA LEU A 97 -9.91 -9.33 -12.85
C LEU A 97 -10.67 -8.04 -12.52
N ASN A 98 -10.38 -6.94 -13.24
CA ASN A 98 -11.00 -5.62 -13.07
C ASN A 98 -11.00 -5.17 -11.59
N ILE A 99 -9.89 -5.40 -10.90
CA ILE A 99 -9.72 -4.95 -9.52
C ILE A 99 -9.58 -3.43 -9.56
N GLU A 100 -10.59 -2.72 -9.06
CA GLU A 100 -10.56 -1.27 -8.91
C GLU A 100 -9.28 -0.83 -8.20
N ARG A 101 -8.76 0.36 -8.54
CA ARG A 101 -7.57 0.95 -7.91
C ARG A 101 -6.27 0.17 -8.10
N THR A 102 -6.19 -0.66 -9.14
CA THR A 102 -4.92 -1.21 -9.65
C THR A 102 -4.48 -0.44 -10.89
N VAL A 103 -3.16 -0.34 -11.13
CA VAL A 103 -2.64 0.21 -12.38
C VAL A 103 -2.92 -0.80 -13.50
N PRO A 104 -3.77 -0.46 -14.50
CA PRO A 104 -4.04 -1.36 -15.60
C PRO A 104 -2.83 -1.43 -16.51
N LEU A 105 -2.58 -2.61 -17.08
CA LEU A 105 -1.70 -2.70 -18.24
C LEU A 105 -2.37 -2.02 -19.44
N GLN A 106 -1.69 -1.09 -20.08
CA GLN A 106 -2.21 -0.46 -21.31
C GLN A 106 -1.78 -1.26 -22.53
N TYR A 107 -0.47 -1.47 -22.68
CA TYR A 107 0.07 -2.14 -23.86
C TYR A 107 1.34 -2.93 -23.54
N LEU A 108 1.68 -3.84 -24.45
CA LEU A 108 2.99 -4.48 -24.53
C LEU A 108 3.63 -4.18 -25.89
N TYR A 109 4.95 -4.07 -25.90
CA TYR A 109 5.71 -4.00 -27.15
C TYR A 109 6.98 -4.84 -27.00
N GLU A 110 7.29 -5.66 -28.00
CA GLU A 110 8.52 -6.45 -28.02
C GLU A 110 9.51 -5.84 -29.01
N GLU A 111 10.62 -5.34 -28.50
CA GLU A 111 11.75 -4.86 -29.29
C GLU A 111 12.64 -6.04 -29.69
N ASP A 112 12.91 -6.16 -31.00
CA ASP A 112 13.85 -7.10 -31.61
C ASP A 112 13.72 -8.55 -31.11
N ASN A 113 12.48 -9.02 -30.91
CA ASN A 113 12.13 -10.39 -30.46
C ASN A 113 12.80 -10.83 -29.15
N SER A 114 13.26 -9.90 -28.32
CA SER A 114 14.05 -10.22 -27.13
C SER A 114 13.74 -9.34 -25.92
N LYS A 115 13.24 -8.12 -26.12
CA LYS A 115 13.03 -7.16 -25.03
C LYS A 115 11.57 -6.72 -24.96
N LEU A 116 10.86 -7.20 -23.94
CA LEU A 116 9.49 -6.79 -23.67
C LEU A 116 9.47 -5.45 -22.92
N LEU A 117 8.73 -4.49 -23.47
CA LEU A 117 8.41 -3.20 -22.87
C LEU A 117 6.99 -3.26 -22.33
N ILE A 118 6.83 -2.92 -21.06
CA ILE A 118 5.54 -2.87 -20.37
C ILE A 118 5.09 -1.41 -20.35
N LEU A 119 4.02 -1.07 -21.06
CA LEU A 119 3.49 0.29 -21.13
C LEU A 119 2.30 0.44 -20.19
N LEU A 120 2.42 1.39 -19.27
CA LEU A 120 1.44 1.69 -18.24
C LEU A 120 0.98 3.15 -18.37
N PRO A 121 -0.19 3.53 -17.82
CA PRO A 121 -0.59 4.93 -17.75
C PRO A 121 0.43 5.73 -16.95
N ARG A 122 0.75 6.94 -17.41
CA ARG A 122 1.53 7.90 -16.64
C ARG A 122 0.62 8.58 -15.62
N TYR A 123 1.06 8.58 -14.37
CA TYR A 123 0.42 9.34 -13.31
C TYR A 123 1.28 10.53 -12.89
N SER A 124 0.65 11.50 -12.24
CA SER A 124 1.27 12.77 -11.83
C SER A 124 2.26 12.62 -10.67
N SER A 125 2.05 11.66 -9.77
CA SER A 125 2.86 11.46 -8.57
C SER A 125 2.72 10.03 -8.05
N ASN A 126 3.53 9.67 -7.05
CA ASN A 126 3.53 8.39 -6.35
C ASN A 126 3.40 8.61 -4.82
N LEU A 127 3.13 7.57 -4.01
CA LEU A 127 2.84 7.75 -2.57
C LEU A 127 4.01 8.41 -1.86
N HIS A 128 5.23 7.96 -2.17
CA HIS A 128 6.44 8.48 -1.58
C HIS A 128 6.57 9.98 -1.84
N ALA A 129 6.44 10.42 -3.10
CA ALA A 129 6.48 11.83 -3.45
C ALA A 129 5.34 12.63 -2.78
N TYR A 130 4.12 12.10 -2.78
CA TYR A 130 2.99 12.72 -2.08
C TYR A 130 3.27 12.90 -0.59
N LEU A 131 3.80 11.88 0.09
CA LEU A 131 4.11 11.94 1.52
C LEU A 131 5.29 12.84 1.82
N CYS A 132 6.32 12.91 0.96
CA CYS A 132 7.40 13.89 1.11
C CYS A 132 6.85 15.32 1.20
N ASP A 133 5.83 15.64 0.39
CA ASP A 133 5.26 16.99 0.32
C ASP A 133 4.17 17.25 1.38
N HIS A 134 3.45 16.22 1.83
CA HIS A 134 2.22 16.38 2.64
C HIS A 134 2.24 15.69 4.01
N MET A 135 3.37 15.14 4.47
CA MET A 135 3.40 14.38 5.74
C MET A 135 3.02 15.20 6.97
N THR A 136 3.31 16.50 7.00
CA THR A 136 2.90 17.35 8.13
C THR A 136 1.40 17.60 8.19
N ASP A 137 0.73 17.47 7.04
CA ASP A 137 -0.66 17.84 6.84
C ASP A 137 -1.58 16.62 6.71
N ILE A 138 -1.01 15.43 6.51
CA ILE A 138 -1.77 14.19 6.42
C ILE A 138 -2.50 13.92 7.74
N THR A 139 -3.81 13.76 7.64
CA THR A 139 -4.66 13.44 8.77
C THR A 139 -4.78 11.93 8.94
N MET A 140 -5.20 11.49 10.13
CA MET A 140 -5.34 10.06 10.41
C MET A 140 -6.46 9.42 9.56
N ASP A 141 -7.55 10.13 9.29
CA ASP A 141 -8.62 9.69 8.39
C ASP A 141 -8.08 9.47 6.97
N LYS A 142 -7.26 10.39 6.46
CA LYS A 142 -6.65 10.24 5.14
C LYS A 142 -5.67 9.06 5.10
N ALA A 143 -4.83 8.93 6.13
CA ALA A 143 -3.91 7.81 6.27
C ALA A 143 -4.65 6.47 6.26
N ILE A 144 -5.72 6.33 7.05
CA ILE A 144 -6.53 5.11 7.10
C ILE A 144 -7.21 4.86 5.75
N GLN A 145 -7.71 5.89 5.08
CA GLN A 145 -8.32 5.72 3.76
C GLN A 145 -7.32 5.15 2.74
N ILE A 146 -6.08 5.67 2.72
CA ILE A 146 -5.03 5.15 1.82
C ILE A 146 -4.75 3.68 2.11
N VAL A 147 -4.55 3.33 3.39
CA VAL A 147 -4.31 1.93 3.80
C VAL A 147 -5.50 1.04 3.49
N PHE A 148 -6.71 1.51 3.72
CA PHE A 148 -7.94 0.78 3.45
C PHE A 148 -8.07 0.47 1.96
N ASP A 149 -7.80 1.44 1.09
CA ASP A 149 -7.78 1.25 -0.36
C ASP A 149 -6.76 0.16 -0.76
N ILE A 150 -5.56 0.24 -0.19
CA ILE A 150 -4.50 -0.76 -0.43
C ILE A 150 -4.91 -2.15 0.03
N THR A 151 -5.43 -2.24 1.24
CA THR A 151 -5.81 -3.50 1.86
C THR A 151 -6.98 -4.14 1.10
N ARG A 152 -7.93 -3.35 0.58
CA ARG A 152 -9.05 -3.84 -0.25
C ARG A 152 -8.57 -4.45 -1.57
N VAL A 153 -7.61 -3.82 -2.25
CA VAL A 153 -7.02 -4.38 -3.48
C VAL A 153 -6.35 -5.72 -3.17
N VAL A 154 -5.54 -5.79 -2.13
CA VAL A 154 -4.86 -7.04 -1.73
C VAL A 154 -5.87 -8.11 -1.31
N ALA A 155 -6.92 -7.74 -0.58
CA ALA A 155 -8.00 -8.67 -0.22
C ALA A 155 -8.65 -9.27 -1.47
N HIS A 156 -8.93 -8.43 -2.47
CA HIS A 156 -9.52 -8.85 -3.73
C HIS A 156 -8.54 -9.76 -4.53
N MET A 157 -7.25 -9.47 -4.53
CA MET A 157 -6.25 -10.39 -5.12
C MET A 157 -6.28 -11.76 -4.42
N HIS A 158 -6.38 -11.78 -3.09
CA HIS A 158 -6.38 -13.01 -2.30
C HIS A 158 -7.62 -13.88 -2.54
N THR A 159 -8.77 -13.32 -2.94
CA THR A 159 -9.94 -14.13 -3.34
C THR A 159 -9.66 -14.98 -4.58
N TYR A 160 -8.76 -14.52 -5.45
CA TYR A 160 -8.29 -15.25 -6.64
C TYR A 160 -7.01 -16.06 -6.40
N LYS A 161 -6.57 -16.21 -5.14
CA LYS A 161 -5.31 -16.89 -4.77
C LYS A 161 -4.06 -16.23 -5.37
N LEU A 162 -4.16 -14.95 -5.73
CA LEU A 162 -3.02 -14.13 -6.11
C LEU A 162 -2.40 -13.53 -4.86
N VAL A 163 -1.07 -13.52 -4.80
CA VAL A 163 -0.30 -12.96 -3.68
C VAL A 163 0.64 -11.91 -4.24
N HIS A 164 0.66 -10.71 -3.65
CA HIS A 164 1.35 -9.54 -4.19
C HIS A 164 2.86 -9.57 -3.97
N ARG A 165 3.39 -10.04 -2.84
CA ARG A 165 4.83 -10.31 -2.59
C ARG A 165 5.80 -9.13 -2.60
N ASP A 166 5.51 -8.04 -3.29
CA ASP A 166 6.34 -6.83 -3.33
C ASP A 166 5.54 -5.61 -2.88
N ILE A 167 4.71 -5.79 -1.84
CA ILE A 167 4.03 -4.68 -1.16
C ILE A 167 5.14 -3.87 -0.47
N LYS A 168 5.60 -2.81 -1.12
CA LYS A 168 6.57 -1.85 -0.58
C LYS A 168 5.88 -0.51 -0.37
N ASP A 169 6.64 0.52 -0.03
CA ASP A 169 6.17 1.91 -0.11
C ASP A 169 5.67 2.13 -1.55
N PHE A 170 4.38 1.86 -1.77
CA PHE A 170 3.82 1.70 -3.08
C PHE A 170 3.98 3.01 -3.81
N GLY A 171 4.32 2.99 -5.08
CA GLY A 171 4.10 4.15 -5.91
C GLY A 171 2.60 4.38 -6.07
N THR A 172 1.90 4.87 -5.04
CA THR A 172 0.47 5.14 -5.17
C THR A 172 0.24 6.43 -5.91
N CYS A 173 -0.48 6.34 -7.00
CA CYS A 173 -0.78 7.52 -7.79
C CYS A 173 -2.10 8.14 -7.32
N GLN A 174 -2.08 9.43 -6.98
CA GLN A 174 -3.28 10.21 -6.73
C GLN A 174 -3.74 10.80 -8.07
N ASN A 175 -4.89 10.37 -8.59
CA ASN A 175 -5.60 11.20 -9.57
C ASN A 175 -6.08 12.46 -8.86
N GLY A 176 -6.10 13.60 -9.55
CA GLY A 176 -6.60 14.89 -9.03
C GLY A 176 -8.08 14.91 -8.59
N VAL A 177 -8.68 13.76 -8.29
CA VAL A 177 -9.93 13.58 -7.57
C VAL A 177 -9.56 13.06 -6.18
N GLU A 178 -9.97 13.76 -5.12
CA GLU A 178 -9.45 13.66 -3.75
C GLU A 178 -9.39 12.25 -3.10
N ASN A 179 -9.84 11.15 -3.73
CA ASN A 179 -10.04 9.84 -3.09
C ASN A 179 -9.68 8.56 -3.89
N SER A 180 -8.79 8.61 -4.90
CA SER A 180 -8.36 7.39 -5.60
C SER A 180 -6.86 7.14 -5.48
N THR A 181 -6.48 6.24 -4.57
CA THR A 181 -5.16 5.62 -4.49
C THR A 181 -5.07 4.55 -5.58
N VAL A 182 -4.12 4.62 -6.51
CA VAL A 182 -3.89 3.55 -7.51
C VAL A 182 -2.61 2.78 -7.18
N ILE A 183 -2.68 1.45 -7.16
CA ILE A 183 -1.60 0.57 -6.70
C ILE A 183 -0.91 -0.09 -7.89
N GLU A 184 0.40 0.05 -7.97
CA GLU A 184 1.22 -0.77 -8.86
C GLU A 184 1.30 -2.20 -8.34
N SER A 185 0.82 -3.16 -9.14
CA SER A 185 0.91 -4.58 -8.80
C SER A 185 2.27 -5.16 -9.19
N ARG A 186 3.03 -5.71 -8.24
CA ARG A 186 4.23 -6.53 -8.48
C ARG A 186 4.15 -7.91 -7.79
N PRO A 187 3.14 -8.75 -8.09
CA PRO A 187 3.16 -10.16 -7.70
C PRO A 187 4.38 -10.85 -8.33
N PHE A 188 5.45 -11.02 -7.55
CA PHE A 188 6.49 -11.97 -7.95
C PHE A 188 5.84 -13.33 -8.19
N ALA A 189 6.27 -14.06 -9.20
CA ALA A 189 5.91 -15.47 -9.28
C ALA A 189 6.44 -16.20 -8.01
N PRO A 190 5.72 -17.17 -7.39
CA PRO A 190 6.31 -18.15 -6.46
C PRO A 190 7.69 -18.66 -6.86
N GLU A 191 7.97 -18.62 -8.15
CA GLU A 191 9.12 -19.18 -8.84
C GLU A 191 10.36 -18.28 -8.84
N LEU A 192 10.23 -16.94 -8.77
CA LEU A 192 11.38 -16.02 -8.85
C LEU A 192 12.04 -15.72 -7.49
N SER A 193 11.43 -16.13 -6.37
CA SER A 193 12.01 -15.94 -5.04
C SER A 193 12.87 -17.12 -4.56
N VAL A 194 13.11 -18.13 -5.40
CA VAL A 194 13.62 -19.44 -4.97
C VAL A 194 15.12 -19.61 -5.22
N ASP A 195 15.73 -18.83 -6.12
CA ASP A 195 17.06 -19.20 -6.62
C ASP A 195 18.24 -18.61 -5.84
N ASN A 196 18.06 -17.68 -4.89
CA ASN A 196 19.21 -17.07 -4.17
C ASN A 196 19.03 -16.87 -2.65
N ILE A 197 18.02 -17.46 -2.02
CA ILE A 197 17.92 -17.43 -0.54
C ILE A 197 17.54 -18.83 -0.05
N HIS A 198 18.55 -19.63 0.25
CA HIS A 198 18.43 -21.05 0.61
C HIS A 198 17.56 -21.36 1.86
N ASP A 199 17.00 -20.35 2.55
CA ASP A 199 16.16 -20.53 3.75
C ASP A 199 14.85 -19.71 3.76
N PHE A 200 14.48 -18.99 2.69
CA PHE A 200 13.24 -18.20 2.71
C PHE A 200 12.04 -19.01 2.24
N THR A 201 11.34 -19.68 3.16
CA THR A 201 10.01 -20.24 2.87
C THR A 201 9.00 -19.11 2.79
N TYR A 202 8.65 -18.69 1.56
CA TYR A 202 7.60 -17.70 1.35
C TYR A 202 6.25 -18.20 1.90
N LYS A 203 5.74 -17.57 2.96
CA LYS A 203 4.56 -18.01 3.71
C LYS A 203 3.22 -17.56 3.10
N GLY A 204 3.15 -17.46 1.77
CA GLY A 204 1.91 -17.14 1.05
C GLY A 204 1.32 -15.77 1.39
N SER A 205 -0.01 -15.70 1.48
CA SER A 205 -0.78 -14.48 1.82
C SER A 205 -0.36 -13.84 3.15
N GLY A 206 0.23 -14.61 4.08
CA GLY A 206 0.73 -14.08 5.34
C GLY A 206 1.92 -13.11 5.19
N ALA A 207 2.68 -13.21 4.09
CA ALA A 207 3.73 -12.25 3.78
C ALA A 207 3.16 -10.91 3.31
N ASP A 208 2.07 -10.91 2.54
CA ASP A 208 1.37 -9.67 2.17
C ASP A 208 0.84 -8.95 3.40
N VAL A 209 0.29 -9.68 4.38
CA VAL A 209 -0.17 -9.09 5.66
C VAL A 209 0.97 -8.40 6.40
N TYR A 210 2.14 -9.05 6.50
CA TYR A 210 3.31 -8.43 7.13
C TYR A 210 3.75 -7.19 6.36
N ALA A 211 3.76 -7.27 5.03
CA ALA A 211 4.17 -6.17 4.18
C ALA A 211 3.16 -5.00 4.19
N LEU A 212 1.87 -5.24 4.46
CA LEU A 212 0.86 -4.20 4.65
C LEU A 212 1.13 -3.31 5.88
N ASP A 213 1.96 -3.75 6.83
CA ASP A 213 2.42 -2.88 7.92
C ASP A 213 3.27 -1.70 7.40
N VAL A 214 3.95 -1.88 6.27
CA VAL A 214 4.76 -0.83 5.62
C VAL A 214 3.92 0.39 5.27
N PRO A 215 2.90 0.30 4.38
CA PRO A 215 2.06 1.44 4.10
C PRO A 215 1.34 1.94 5.36
N MET A 216 0.92 1.05 6.29
CA MET A 216 0.30 1.48 7.55
C MET A 216 1.18 2.43 8.36
N TYR A 217 2.47 2.10 8.50
CA TYR A 217 3.44 2.92 9.20
C TYR A 217 3.82 4.17 8.40
N VAL A 218 4.05 4.01 7.10
CA VAL A 218 4.55 5.07 6.22
C VAL A 218 3.58 6.25 6.19
N VAL A 219 2.28 5.99 6.01
CA VAL A 219 1.23 7.02 5.92
C VAL A 219 0.79 7.56 7.28
N THR A 220 1.24 6.97 8.40
CA THR A 220 0.87 7.44 9.73
C THR A 220 1.40 8.87 9.94
N PRO A 221 0.54 9.82 10.36
CA PRO A 221 0.95 11.22 10.57
C PRO A 221 2.15 11.37 11.51
N LYS A 222 3.17 12.11 11.06
CA LYS A 222 4.44 12.34 11.79
C LYS A 222 5.06 13.69 11.42
N PRO A 223 5.98 14.23 12.24
CA PRO A 223 6.56 15.56 11.99
C PRO A 223 7.35 15.67 10.68
N THR A 224 7.90 14.56 10.20
CA THR A 224 8.68 14.51 8.96
C THR A 224 8.55 13.12 8.36
N TYR A 225 8.48 13.05 7.02
CA TYR A 225 8.52 11.78 6.32
C TYR A 225 9.95 11.23 6.34
N TYR A 226 10.08 9.97 6.76
CA TYR A 226 11.34 9.24 6.71
C TYR A 226 11.14 8.02 5.82
N PRO A 227 11.88 7.90 4.70
CA PRO A 227 11.84 6.71 3.89
C PRO A 227 12.35 5.53 4.71
N ILE A 228 11.63 4.41 4.61
CA ILE A 228 11.99 3.20 5.34
C ILE A 228 13.14 2.51 4.59
N THR A 229 14.32 2.50 5.22
CA THR A 229 15.50 1.79 4.71
C THR A 229 15.76 0.47 5.44
N GLN A 230 15.03 0.20 6.52
CA GLN A 230 15.16 -0.99 7.36
C GLN A 230 13.79 -1.61 7.66
N PRO A 231 13.70 -2.91 7.94
CA PRO A 231 12.44 -3.53 8.33
C PRO A 231 11.76 -2.80 9.50
N ILE A 232 10.44 -2.62 9.42
CA ILE A 232 9.66 -2.08 10.54
C ILE A 232 9.72 -3.08 11.69
N THR A 233 9.86 -2.55 12.89
CA THR A 233 9.96 -3.33 14.13
C THR A 233 8.89 -2.84 15.09
N GLN A 234 8.62 -3.64 16.12
CA GLN A 234 7.72 -3.22 17.19
C GLN A 234 8.15 -1.88 17.83
N ALA A 235 9.46 -1.63 17.96
CA ALA A 235 9.99 -0.38 18.50
C ALA A 235 9.65 0.84 17.62
N HIS A 236 9.65 0.67 16.29
CA HIS A 236 9.23 1.72 15.36
C HIS A 236 7.74 2.06 15.58
N ILE A 237 6.89 1.04 15.71
CA ILE A 237 5.45 1.23 15.96
C ILE A 237 5.23 1.86 17.35
N ASP A 238 5.93 1.39 18.38
CA ASP A 238 5.79 1.90 19.75
C ASP A 238 6.20 3.38 19.88
N ALA A 239 7.04 3.88 18.98
CA ALA A 239 7.40 5.29 18.90
C ALA A 239 6.32 6.18 18.25
N LEU A 240 5.31 5.59 17.60
CA LEU A 240 4.19 6.35 17.01
C LEU A 240 3.32 6.94 18.12
N ILE A 241 3.18 8.26 18.09
CA ILE A 241 2.34 9.00 19.03
C ILE A 241 1.02 9.42 18.37
N ASN A 242 -0.02 9.54 19.19
CA ASN A 242 -1.31 10.11 18.80
C ASN A 242 -2.14 9.32 17.76
N ILE A 243 -1.86 8.04 17.53
CA ILE A 243 -2.69 7.20 16.66
C ILE A 243 -3.84 6.48 17.42
N PRO A 244 -4.94 6.10 16.73
CA PRO A 244 -6.00 5.31 17.33
C PRO A 244 -5.47 3.97 17.85
N LYS A 245 -5.86 3.60 19.08
CA LYS A 245 -5.42 2.34 19.69
C LYS A 245 -5.72 1.12 18.82
N SER A 246 -6.90 1.07 18.21
CA SER A 246 -7.30 -0.02 17.31
C SER A 246 -6.40 -0.14 16.08
N TYR A 247 -5.98 1.00 15.51
CA TYR A 247 -5.04 1.02 14.39
C TYR A 247 -3.65 0.52 14.80
N PHE A 248 -3.15 1.00 15.96
CA PHE A 248 -1.91 0.52 16.56
C PHE A 248 -1.94 -0.99 16.83
N ASP A 249 -3.01 -1.49 17.45
CA ASP A 249 -3.18 -2.91 17.77
C ASP A 249 -3.27 -3.78 16.49
N LEU A 250 -3.77 -3.22 15.38
CA LEU A 250 -3.77 -3.88 14.07
C LEU A 250 -2.37 -3.99 13.48
N MET A 251 -1.59 -2.90 13.46
CA MET A 251 -0.19 -2.90 12.99
C MET A 251 0.64 -3.95 13.73
N ARG A 252 0.54 -4.00 15.06
CA ARG A 252 1.26 -4.98 15.90
C ARG A 252 0.96 -6.43 15.53
N ARG A 253 -0.29 -6.74 15.22
CA ARG A 253 -0.66 -8.11 14.84
C ARG A 253 -0.18 -8.47 13.43
N CYS A 254 -0.04 -7.51 12.53
CA CYS A 254 0.55 -7.73 11.20
C CYS A 254 2.03 -8.15 11.30
N LEU A 255 2.75 -7.64 12.31
CA LEU A 255 4.18 -7.94 12.54
C LEU A 255 4.46 -9.22 13.35
N LEU A 256 3.45 -10.03 13.71
CA LEU A 256 3.69 -11.26 14.47
C LEU A 256 4.58 -12.25 13.70
N THR A 257 5.53 -12.88 14.38
CA THR A 257 6.46 -13.84 13.76
C THR A 257 5.73 -15.06 13.20
N GLU A 258 4.73 -15.53 13.95
CA GLU A 258 3.86 -16.65 13.56
C GLU A 258 2.81 -16.18 12.56
N VAL A 259 2.83 -16.75 11.34
CA VAL A 259 1.92 -16.35 10.25
C VAL A 259 0.47 -16.64 10.57
N GLU A 260 0.19 -17.77 11.22
CA GLU A 260 -1.18 -18.15 11.60
C GLU A 260 -1.77 -17.24 12.68
N SER A 261 -0.92 -16.46 13.36
CA SER A 261 -1.34 -15.50 14.38
C SER A 261 -1.60 -14.10 13.79
N ARG A 262 -1.22 -13.86 12.52
CA ARG A 262 -1.48 -12.59 11.83
C ARG A 262 -2.95 -12.55 11.41
N PRO A 263 -3.57 -11.35 11.32
CA PRO A 263 -4.88 -11.22 10.74
C PRO A 263 -4.85 -11.62 9.26
N THR A 264 -5.94 -12.15 8.75
CA THR A 264 -6.15 -12.25 7.31
C THR A 264 -6.39 -10.86 6.72
N VAL A 265 -6.08 -10.65 5.44
CA VAL A 265 -6.33 -9.35 4.77
C VAL A 265 -7.82 -8.99 4.82
N SER A 266 -8.73 -9.97 4.74
CA SER A 266 -10.17 -9.75 4.89
C SER A 266 -10.57 -9.27 6.30
N GLU A 267 -9.90 -9.74 7.36
CA GLU A 267 -10.08 -9.21 8.72
C GLU A 267 -9.54 -7.79 8.82
N MET A 268 -8.37 -7.51 8.23
CA MET A 268 -7.81 -6.15 8.18
C MET A 268 -8.77 -5.16 7.52
N VAL A 269 -9.41 -5.52 6.40
CA VAL A 269 -10.42 -4.67 5.74
C VAL A 269 -11.55 -4.31 6.72
N LYS A 270 -12.15 -5.32 7.39
CA LYS A 270 -13.25 -5.09 8.34
C LYS A 270 -12.82 -4.21 9.51
N GLU A 271 -11.62 -4.43 10.03
CA GLU A 271 -11.11 -3.64 11.14
C GLU A 271 -10.83 -2.20 10.73
N LEU A 272 -10.22 -1.97 9.57
CA LEU A 272 -9.97 -0.62 9.04
C LEU A 272 -11.27 0.14 8.77
N GLU A 273 -12.31 -0.54 8.27
CA GLU A 273 -13.64 0.03 8.11
C GLU A 273 -14.23 0.50 9.45
N ILE A 274 -14.17 -0.36 10.48
CA ILE A 274 -14.60 0.00 11.85
C ILE A 274 -13.79 1.19 12.39
N ILE A 275 -12.47 1.23 12.15
CA ILE A 275 -11.62 2.33 12.60
C ILE A 275 -11.99 3.64 11.88
N ALA A 276 -12.20 3.59 10.56
CA ALA A 276 -12.62 4.72 9.76
C ALA A 276 -13.95 5.29 10.27
N ASP A 277 -14.95 4.43 10.50
CA ASP A 277 -16.24 4.82 11.07
C ASP A 277 -16.10 5.46 12.45
N GLN A 278 -15.24 4.92 13.30
CA GLN A 278 -14.98 5.50 14.63
C GLN A 278 -14.38 6.90 14.57
N ILE A 279 -13.54 7.18 13.58
CA ILE A 279 -12.93 8.49 13.37
C ILE A 279 -13.95 9.46 12.80
N ALA A 280 -14.68 9.06 11.76
CA ALA A 280 -15.71 9.87 11.12
C ALA A 280 -16.80 10.30 12.12
N ASN A 281 -17.19 9.40 13.03
CA ASN A 281 -18.20 9.67 14.06
C ASN A 281 -17.63 10.27 15.36
N SER A 282 -16.34 10.59 15.39
CA SER A 282 -15.72 11.15 16.59
C SER A 282 -16.07 12.62 16.78
N LYS A 283 -16.49 13.00 17.99
CA LYS A 283 -16.73 14.41 18.31
C LYS A 283 -15.39 15.18 18.34
N PRO A 284 -15.37 16.46 17.91
CA PRO A 284 -14.15 17.28 17.94
C PRO A 284 -13.75 17.65 19.37
N CYS A 285 -12.45 17.67 19.64
CA CYS A 285 -11.81 18.01 20.90
C CYS A 285 -12.40 19.30 21.47
N LEU A 286 -12.85 19.30 22.73
CA LEU A 286 -13.43 20.50 23.33
C LEU A 286 -12.43 21.64 23.55
N MET A 287 -11.12 21.39 23.41
CA MET A 287 -10.10 22.43 23.60
C MET A 287 -9.60 23.02 22.29
N CYS A 288 -9.16 22.20 21.33
CA CYS A 288 -8.71 22.71 20.04
C CYS A 288 -9.81 22.80 18.99
N LEU A 289 -10.95 22.12 19.16
CA LEU A 289 -12.03 21.99 18.18
C LEU A 289 -11.64 21.35 16.83
N ASP A 290 -10.35 21.21 16.54
CA ASP A 290 -9.86 20.75 15.24
C ASP A 290 -9.57 19.25 15.16
N ARG A 291 -9.46 18.54 16.29
CA ARG A 291 -8.99 17.15 16.33
C ARG A 291 -9.99 16.23 17.01
N ALA A 292 -10.09 14.99 16.59
CA ALA A 292 -10.93 13.98 17.21
C ALA A 292 -10.64 13.79 18.72
N ARG A 293 -11.69 13.53 19.52
CA ARG A 293 -11.57 13.21 20.95
C ARG A 293 -11.06 11.79 21.14
N TYR A 294 -9.96 11.64 21.89
CA TYR A 294 -9.38 10.33 22.21
C TYR A 294 -9.23 10.10 23.71
N SER A 295 -8.87 11.14 24.47
CA SER A 295 -8.54 11.02 25.88
C SER A 295 -9.78 11.03 26.75
N ARG A 296 -9.96 9.98 27.57
CA ARG A 296 -11.05 9.88 28.55
C ARG A 296 -10.70 10.69 29.79
N CYS A 297 -11.58 11.60 30.21
CA CYS A 297 -11.49 12.22 31.53
C CYS A 297 -12.00 11.24 32.59
N LEU A 298 -11.26 11.09 33.68
CA LEU A 298 -11.76 10.45 34.89
C LEU A 298 -12.47 11.49 35.76
N PRO A 299 -13.51 11.11 36.53
CA PRO A 299 -14.07 9.76 36.65
C PRO A 299 -15.09 9.39 35.55
N CYS A 300 -15.60 10.37 34.80
CA CYS A 300 -16.77 10.20 33.94
C CYS A 300 -16.54 9.34 32.67
N ARG A 301 -15.29 8.98 32.36
CA ARG A 301 -14.85 8.17 31.21
C ARG A 301 -15.25 8.71 29.83
N TYR A 302 -15.81 9.92 29.74
CA TYR A 302 -16.10 10.57 28.48
C TYR A 302 -14.80 10.99 27.78
N LYS A 303 -14.73 10.79 26.47
CA LYS A 303 -13.66 11.35 25.65
C LYS A 303 -13.95 12.83 25.45
N ILE A 304 -13.07 13.71 25.93
CA ILE A 304 -13.29 15.18 25.92
C ILE A 304 -12.21 15.91 25.10
N LEU A 305 -10.99 15.37 25.09
CA LEU A 305 -9.81 16.02 24.52
C LEU A 305 -9.14 15.12 23.47
N CYS A 306 -8.45 15.72 22.52
CA CYS A 306 -7.46 15.00 21.70
C CYS A 306 -6.19 14.75 22.52
N ASN A 307 -5.36 13.80 22.08
CA ASN A 307 -4.15 13.40 22.79
C ASN A 307 -3.15 14.54 22.98
N ILE A 308 -3.03 15.47 22.03
CA ILE A 308 -2.11 16.61 22.12
C ILE A 308 -2.58 17.61 23.19
N CYS A 309 -3.87 17.96 23.15
CA CYS A 309 -4.51 18.82 24.14
C CYS A 309 -4.37 18.23 25.56
N PHE A 310 -4.60 16.91 25.69
CA PHE A 310 -4.47 16.20 26.97
C PHE A 310 -3.02 16.19 27.48
N SER A 311 -2.06 15.83 26.63
CA SER A 311 -0.62 15.82 26.98
C SER A 311 -0.10 17.21 27.33
N GLY A 312 -0.60 18.26 26.67
CA GLY A 312 -0.27 19.66 26.99
C GLY A 312 -0.81 20.09 28.36
N ILE A 313 -1.99 19.61 28.76
CA ILE A 313 -2.51 19.83 30.12
C ILE A 313 -1.68 19.06 31.14
N ARG A 314 -1.37 17.78 30.87
CA ARG A 314 -0.60 16.93 31.79
C ARG A 314 0.79 17.50 32.06
N ARG A 315 1.51 17.97 31.03
CA ARG A 315 2.82 18.62 31.17
C ARG A 315 2.78 19.87 32.04
N ARG A 316 1.73 20.69 31.89
CA ARG A 316 1.52 21.89 32.73
C ARG A 316 1.19 21.54 34.17
N ALA A 317 0.39 20.49 34.40
CA ALA A 317 0.06 20.02 35.74
C ALA A 317 1.30 19.46 36.48
N THR A 318 2.15 18.67 35.80
CA THR A 318 3.39 18.15 36.39
C THR A 318 4.40 19.26 36.72
N ALA A 319 4.44 20.33 35.92
CA ALA A 319 5.31 21.49 36.18
C ALA A 319 4.83 22.33 37.39
N ALA A 320 3.54 22.30 37.70
CA ALA A 320 2.94 23.11 38.77
C ALA A 320 3.05 22.49 40.18
N GLN A 321 3.65 21.30 40.34
CA GLN A 321 3.81 20.57 41.62
C GLN A 321 2.53 20.47 42.50
N SER A 322 1.34 20.59 41.91
CA SER A 322 0.07 20.45 42.61
C SER A 322 -0.67 19.21 42.10
N PRO A 323 -0.84 18.15 42.93
CA PRO A 323 -1.49 16.91 42.50
C PRO A 323 -3.02 17.00 42.43
N GLN A 324 -3.63 18.14 42.77
CA GLN A 324 -5.07 18.25 42.93
C GLN A 324 -5.69 19.17 41.87
N CYS A 325 -6.58 18.57 41.07
CA CYS A 325 -7.46 19.18 40.05
C CYS A 325 -6.86 19.46 38.66
N ILE A 326 -6.83 18.42 37.82
CA ILE A 326 -6.93 18.56 36.34
C ILE A 326 -8.39 18.85 35.90
N ILE A 327 -9.31 19.08 36.84
CA ILE A 327 -10.69 19.50 36.58
C ILE A 327 -10.77 20.95 37.02
N LEU A 328 -10.65 21.92 36.09
CA LEU A 328 -11.11 23.34 36.18
C LEU A 328 -10.33 24.31 35.27
N LEU A 329 -9.81 23.89 34.11
CA LEU A 329 -9.33 24.83 33.08
C LEU A 329 -10.14 24.74 31.78
N ALA A 330 -11.47 24.69 31.92
CA ALA A 330 -12.43 24.94 30.85
C ALA A 330 -13.41 26.09 31.21
N ASN A 331 -13.00 26.99 32.10
CA ASN A 331 -13.73 28.22 32.44
C ASN A 331 -13.32 29.39 31.52
N ASN A 332 -13.22 29.15 30.20
CA ASN A 332 -13.25 30.24 29.23
C ASN A 332 -14.58 30.22 28.48
N HIS A 333 -15.38 31.25 28.77
CA HIS A 333 -16.68 31.62 28.23
C HIS A 333 -17.02 31.05 26.84
N LYS A 334 -17.89 30.02 26.78
CA LYS A 334 -18.99 29.88 25.79
C LYS A 334 -19.78 28.57 25.86
N TYR A 335 -19.35 27.54 26.62
CA TYR A 335 -20.12 26.29 26.75
C TYR A 335 -20.42 25.95 28.20
N ASN A 336 -21.46 26.59 28.74
CA ASN A 336 -22.00 26.30 30.08
C ASN A 336 -22.92 25.06 30.05
N ARG A 337 -22.42 23.94 29.53
CA ARG A 337 -23.04 22.63 29.76
C ARG A 337 -22.22 21.93 30.83
N ARG A 338 -22.64 22.08 32.08
CA ARG A 338 -22.20 21.17 33.15
C ARG A 338 -22.40 19.75 32.63
N CYS A 339 -21.31 18.99 32.49
CA CYS A 339 -21.42 17.54 32.56
C CYS A 339 -21.98 17.24 33.95
N ARG A 340 -23.31 17.21 34.09
CA ARG A 340 -23.95 16.55 35.23
C ARG A 340 -23.61 15.08 35.06
N CYS A 341 -22.59 14.65 35.80
CA CYS A 341 -22.36 13.23 36.05
C CYS A 341 -23.24 12.85 37.23
#